data_AF-A0A959JBV8-F1
#
_entry.id   AF-A0A959JBV8-F1
#
_cell.length_a   1.000
_cell.length_b   1.000
_cell.length_c   1.000
_cell.angle_alpha   90.00
_cell.angle_beta   90.00
_cell.angle_gamma   90.00
#
_symmetry.space_group_name_H-M   'P 1'
#
loop_
_entity.id
_entity.type
_entity.pdbx_description
1 polymer ?
#
loop_
_entity_poly.entity_id
_entity_poly.type
_entity_poly.pdbx_seq_one_letter_code
_entity_poly.pdbx_strand_id
1 'polypeptide(L)'
;MKISNSHSKILLLLLVLTITLASCAKDSLDAVRAKLPPEFQYLAGIFDGDGVGSGFTMGPVTILFNLNGDKYAWVEDGVIRDVRTLNDSLSLFQDDVLESVGAVMVSFPKYVYLFDRNGSRFVEADLDARIAYGQWDNPNFFSFNTKKFTLRDWSNKDSSPFSTIGAIWCAKTDRNCGPYTLNSSTYLMSNGSGNLFTDYNGFTGKFGAVEFVNQYEMYECGNLNEENDGVKTNLLPLTNIDAVIDYLGPDQKLKGELFFFSEGKQFGYNEFGTGSFKGPYDLY
;
A
#
# COMPACT_ATOMS: atom_id res chain seq x y z
N MET A 1 -59.67 1.49 -3.24
CA MET A 1 -58.36 2.12 -3.06
C MET A 1 -57.51 1.76 -4.29
N LYS A 2 -57.40 2.67 -5.27
CA LYS A 2 -56.63 2.43 -6.52
C LYS A 2 -55.16 2.74 -6.23
N ILE A 3 -54.32 1.72 -6.09
CA ILE A 3 -52.87 1.90 -6.04
C ILE A 3 -52.45 2.45 -7.42
N SER A 4 -51.83 3.63 -7.42
CA SER A 4 -51.44 4.34 -8.64
C SER A 4 -50.44 3.51 -9.46
N ASN A 5 -50.76 3.28 -10.73
CA ASN A 5 -49.94 2.57 -11.71
C ASN A 5 -48.58 3.25 -12.00
N SER A 6 -48.30 4.45 -11.46
CA SER A 6 -47.03 5.15 -11.69
C SER A 6 -45.88 4.59 -10.85
N HIS A 7 -46.15 4.07 -9.65
CA HIS A 7 -45.09 3.59 -8.75
C HIS A 7 -44.50 2.25 -9.22
N SER A 8 -45.32 1.40 -9.82
CA SER A 8 -44.89 0.11 -10.38
C SER A 8 -43.97 0.28 -11.60
N LYS A 9 -44.18 1.33 -12.42
CA LYS A 9 -43.34 1.64 -13.58
C LYS A 9 -41.96 2.19 -13.21
N ILE A 10 -41.87 3.01 -12.16
CA ILE A 10 -40.60 3.55 -11.65
C ILE A 10 -39.75 2.44 -11.03
N LEU A 11 -40.38 1.54 -10.25
CA LEU A 11 -39.69 0.40 -9.65
C LEU A 11 -39.13 -0.55 -10.72
N LEU A 12 -39.90 -0.84 -11.76
CA LEU A 12 -39.47 -1.69 -12.86
C LEU A 12 -38.31 -1.06 -13.65
N LEU A 13 -38.36 0.26 -13.88
CA LEU A 13 -37.29 0.99 -14.57
C LEU A 13 -35.98 0.96 -13.77
N LEU A 14 -36.05 1.16 -12.45
CA LEU A 14 -34.90 1.07 -11.54
C LEU A 14 -34.31 -0.35 -11.51
N LEU A 15 -35.16 -1.37 -11.53
CA LEU A 15 -34.73 -2.77 -11.56
C LEU A 15 -34.03 -3.14 -12.88
N VAL A 16 -34.57 -2.69 -14.01
CA VAL A 16 -33.94 -2.92 -15.32
C VAL A 16 -32.60 -2.18 -15.41
N LEU A 17 -32.52 -0.94 -14.90
CA LEU A 17 -31.29 -0.15 -14.88
C LEU A 17 -30.22 -0.78 -13.98
N THR A 18 -30.59 -1.31 -12.82
CA THR A 18 -29.63 -2.01 -11.93
C THR A 18 -29.13 -3.31 -12.54
N ILE A 19 -29.97 -4.07 -13.23
CA ILE A 19 -29.56 -5.32 -13.90
C ILE A 19 -28.62 -5.04 -15.08
N THR A 20 -28.90 -4.02 -15.90
CA THR A 20 -28.02 -3.67 -17.03
C THR A 20 -26.68 -3.10 -16.56
N LEU A 21 -26.67 -2.27 -15.52
CA LEU A 21 -25.42 -1.76 -14.93
C LEU A 21 -24.59 -2.88 -14.30
N ALA A 22 -25.21 -3.84 -13.60
CA ALA A 22 -24.52 -4.98 -13.01
C ALA A 22 -23.91 -5.92 -14.08
N SER A 23 -24.58 -6.09 -15.22
CA SER A 23 -24.05 -6.89 -16.33
C SER A 23 -22.82 -6.24 -16.96
N CYS A 24 -22.88 -4.92 -17.22
CA CYS A 24 -21.74 -4.19 -17.79
C CYS A 24 -20.52 -4.20 -16.86
N ALA A 25 -20.74 -4.08 -15.54
CA ALA A 25 -19.65 -4.10 -14.56
C ALA A 25 -18.95 -5.47 -14.45
N LYS A 26 -19.69 -6.56 -14.68
CA LYS A 26 -19.12 -7.91 -14.69
C LYS A 26 -18.19 -8.12 -15.88
N ASP A 27 -18.63 -7.73 -17.08
CA ASP A 27 -17.85 -7.93 -18.31
C ASP A 27 -16.55 -7.11 -18.29
N SER A 28 -16.57 -5.89 -17.74
CA SER A 28 -15.36 -5.10 -17.55
C SER A 28 -14.40 -5.75 -16.55
N LEU A 29 -14.93 -6.24 -15.42
CA LEU A 29 -14.11 -6.88 -14.39
C LEU A 29 -13.46 -8.18 -14.88
N ASP A 30 -14.18 -8.99 -15.66
CA ASP A 30 -13.64 -10.23 -16.23
C ASP A 30 -12.52 -9.94 -17.26
N ALA A 31 -12.65 -8.85 -18.04
CA ALA A 31 -11.61 -8.42 -18.97
C ALA A 31 -10.34 -7.95 -18.25
N VAL A 32 -10.47 -7.27 -17.11
CA VAL A 32 -9.34 -6.86 -16.26
C VAL A 32 -8.65 -8.08 -15.68
N ARG A 33 -9.42 -9.00 -15.07
CA ARG A 33 -8.89 -10.24 -14.48
C ARG A 33 -8.09 -11.07 -15.47
N ALA A 34 -8.52 -11.10 -16.74
CA ALA A 34 -7.82 -11.80 -17.81
C ALA A 34 -6.46 -11.18 -18.17
N LYS A 35 -6.25 -9.88 -17.87
CA LYS A 35 -4.99 -9.17 -18.11
C LYS A 35 -4.03 -9.25 -16.92
N LEU A 36 -4.56 -9.36 -15.69
CA LEU A 36 -3.73 -9.48 -14.51
C LEU A 36 -3.04 -10.85 -14.45
N PRO A 37 -1.75 -10.90 -14.03
CA PRO A 37 -1.11 -12.16 -13.68
C PRO A 37 -1.95 -12.94 -12.64
N PRO A 38 -2.00 -14.28 -12.71
CA PRO A 38 -2.83 -15.10 -11.81
C PRO A 38 -2.67 -14.76 -10.33
N GLU A 39 -1.44 -14.50 -9.89
CA GLU A 39 -1.09 -14.13 -8.52
C GLU A 39 -1.69 -12.79 -8.05
N PHE A 40 -2.09 -11.91 -8.97
CA PHE A 40 -2.63 -10.58 -8.66
C PHE A 40 -4.12 -10.44 -8.99
N GLN A 41 -4.79 -11.51 -9.42
CA GLN A 41 -6.21 -11.45 -9.80
C GLN A 41 -7.12 -10.98 -8.66
N TYR A 42 -6.70 -11.16 -7.41
CA TYR A 42 -7.43 -10.68 -6.23
C TYR A 42 -7.51 -9.16 -6.12
N LEU A 43 -6.62 -8.42 -6.81
CA LEU A 43 -6.62 -6.96 -6.85
C LEU A 43 -7.62 -6.40 -7.87
N ALA A 44 -8.11 -7.21 -8.82
CA ALA A 44 -9.05 -6.75 -9.84
C ALA A 44 -10.34 -6.23 -9.19
N GLY A 45 -10.67 -4.96 -9.48
CA GLY A 45 -11.88 -4.34 -8.96
C GLY A 45 -11.85 -4.03 -7.47
N ILE A 46 -10.69 -4.11 -6.80
CA ILE A 46 -10.58 -3.82 -5.36
C ILE A 46 -11.11 -2.42 -5.06
N PHE A 47 -11.80 -2.26 -3.93
CA PHE A 47 -12.41 -0.98 -3.53
C PHE A 47 -13.36 -0.34 -4.55
N ASP A 48 -14.02 -1.14 -5.39
CA ASP A 48 -15.06 -0.66 -6.32
C ASP A 48 -14.61 0.46 -7.29
N GLY A 49 -13.31 0.54 -7.61
CA GLY A 49 -12.78 1.59 -8.50
C GLY A 49 -12.03 2.72 -7.78
N ASP A 50 -12.05 2.74 -6.45
CA ASP A 50 -11.47 3.83 -5.66
C ASP A 50 -9.93 3.85 -5.71
N GLY A 51 -9.27 2.81 -6.23
CA GLY A 51 -7.81 2.69 -6.27
C GLY A 51 -7.20 2.33 -4.90
N VAL A 52 -5.92 1.94 -4.91
CA VAL A 52 -5.14 1.62 -3.70
C VAL A 52 -4.25 2.82 -3.34
N GLY A 53 -4.45 3.39 -2.16
CA GLY A 53 -3.73 4.59 -1.70
C GLY A 53 -2.55 4.29 -0.79
N SER A 54 -2.57 3.17 -0.07
CA SER A 54 -1.47 2.74 0.77
C SER A 54 -1.66 1.27 1.17
N GLY A 55 -0.67 0.71 1.85
CA GLY A 55 -0.81 -0.58 2.49
C GLY A 55 0.48 -1.05 3.10
N PHE A 56 0.41 -2.20 3.75
CA PHE A 56 1.56 -2.80 4.40
C PHE A 56 1.35 -4.31 4.57
N THR A 57 2.45 -5.00 4.82
CA THR A 57 2.48 -6.45 4.97
C THR A 57 3.03 -6.84 6.34
N MET A 58 2.41 -7.84 6.97
CA MET A 58 2.78 -8.38 8.27
C MET A 58 2.68 -9.90 8.27
N GLY A 59 3.83 -10.58 8.22
CA GLY A 59 3.84 -12.03 8.07
C GLY A 59 3.12 -12.43 6.77
N PRO A 60 2.09 -13.29 6.80
CA PRO A 60 1.31 -13.71 5.62
C PRO A 60 0.11 -12.80 5.27
N VAL A 61 -0.05 -11.69 5.99
CA VAL A 61 -1.19 -10.77 5.84
C VAL A 61 -0.74 -9.50 5.14
N THR A 62 -1.53 -9.03 4.18
CA THR A 62 -1.40 -7.70 3.60
C THR A 62 -2.65 -6.89 3.88
N ILE A 63 -2.50 -5.66 4.36
CA ILE A 63 -3.57 -4.68 4.50
C ILE A 63 -3.39 -3.63 3.42
N LEU A 64 -4.45 -3.40 2.66
CA LEU A 64 -4.51 -2.35 1.65
C LEU A 64 -5.51 -1.29 2.12
N PHE A 65 -5.23 -0.02 1.87
CA PHE A 65 -6.19 1.07 2.04
C PHE A 65 -6.55 1.63 0.67
N ASN A 66 -7.79 2.05 0.49
CA ASN A 66 -8.19 2.70 -0.76
C ASN A 66 -7.55 4.10 -0.90
N LEU A 67 -7.66 4.72 -2.07
CA LEU A 67 -7.06 6.05 -2.32
C LEU A 67 -7.57 7.13 -1.36
N ASN A 68 -8.83 7.05 -0.93
CA ASN A 68 -9.41 7.97 0.04
C ASN A 68 -9.00 7.66 1.48
N GLY A 69 -8.37 6.51 1.73
CA GLY A 69 -7.93 6.08 3.05
C GLY A 69 -9.06 5.74 4.02
N ASP A 70 -10.31 5.69 3.58
CA ASP A 70 -11.49 5.48 4.43
C ASP A 70 -11.96 4.02 4.46
N LYS A 71 -11.44 3.18 3.57
CA LYS A 71 -11.64 1.73 3.55
C LYS A 71 -10.32 1.00 3.59
N TYR A 72 -10.34 -0.21 4.15
CA TYR A 72 -9.23 -1.15 4.06
C TYR A 72 -9.70 -2.53 3.59
N ALA A 73 -8.78 -3.29 2.98
CA ALA A 73 -8.96 -4.68 2.61
C ALA A 73 -7.92 -5.52 3.37
N TRP A 74 -8.39 -6.60 3.99
CA TRP A 74 -7.53 -7.60 4.62
C TRP A 74 -7.29 -8.76 3.65
N VAL A 75 -6.03 -9.00 3.31
CA VAL A 75 -5.62 -10.03 2.34
C VAL A 75 -4.79 -11.11 3.02
N GLU A 76 -5.17 -12.36 2.81
CA GLU A 76 -4.42 -13.55 3.24
C GLU A 76 -4.31 -14.51 2.07
N ASP A 77 -3.11 -15.07 1.85
CA ASP A 77 -2.88 -16.07 0.78
C ASP A 77 -3.38 -15.61 -0.60
N GLY A 78 -3.28 -14.30 -0.90
CA GLY A 78 -3.79 -13.73 -2.15
C GLY A 78 -5.32 -13.73 -2.25
N VAL A 79 -6.04 -13.77 -1.12
CA VAL A 79 -7.51 -13.69 -1.06
C VAL A 79 -7.91 -12.52 -0.17
N ILE A 80 -8.77 -11.64 -0.69
CA ILE A 80 -9.44 -10.61 0.13
C ILE A 80 -10.40 -11.32 1.09
N ARG A 81 -10.06 -11.35 2.37
CA ARG A 81 -10.88 -11.91 3.45
C ARG A 81 -12.01 -10.96 3.82
N ASP A 82 -11.73 -9.66 3.79
CA ASP A 82 -12.69 -8.63 4.17
C ASP A 82 -12.35 -7.28 3.54
N VAL A 83 -13.37 -6.45 3.33
CA VAL A 83 -13.26 -5.04 2.95
C VAL A 83 -14.19 -4.24 3.84
N ARG A 84 -13.65 -3.27 4.58
CA ARG A 84 -14.39 -2.55 5.61
C ARG A 84 -14.04 -1.08 5.64
N THR A 85 -15.02 -0.24 5.98
CA THR A 85 -14.79 1.18 6.25
C THR A 85 -14.11 1.33 7.61
N LEU A 86 -13.20 2.30 7.76
CA LEU A 86 -12.45 2.49 9.00
C LEU A 86 -13.33 2.79 10.21
N ASN A 87 -14.43 3.52 10.01
CA ASN A 87 -15.36 3.91 11.08
C ASN A 87 -16.43 2.84 11.38
N ASP A 88 -16.35 1.66 10.74
CA ASP A 88 -17.24 0.54 11.06
C ASP A 88 -17.00 0.08 12.50
N SER A 89 -18.07 -0.27 13.23
CA SER A 89 -17.99 -0.72 14.63
C SER A 89 -17.24 -2.04 14.84
N LEU A 90 -16.98 -2.77 13.77
CA LEU A 90 -16.17 -3.99 13.79
C LEU A 90 -14.79 -3.73 13.16
N SER A 91 -14.50 -2.51 12.69
CA SER A 91 -13.21 -2.17 12.10
C SER A 91 -12.06 -2.49 13.06
N LEU A 92 -10.97 -3.01 12.50
CA LEU A 92 -9.71 -3.20 13.23
C LEU A 92 -9.08 -1.85 13.65
N PHE A 93 -9.57 -0.75 13.07
CA PHE A 93 -9.13 0.62 13.30
C PHE A 93 -10.20 1.45 14.03
N GLN A 94 -11.15 0.80 14.71
CA GLN A 94 -12.07 1.45 15.64
C GLN A 94 -11.27 2.25 16.69
N ASP A 95 -11.81 3.38 17.18
CA ASP A 95 -11.23 4.29 18.20
C ASP A 95 -10.50 5.57 17.73
N ASP A 96 -11.07 6.33 16.78
CA ASP A 96 -10.61 7.70 16.40
C ASP A 96 -9.14 7.79 15.94
N VAL A 97 -8.55 6.63 15.62
CA VAL A 97 -7.18 6.40 15.16
C VAL A 97 -6.84 7.46 14.12
N LEU A 98 -7.57 7.43 13.00
CA LEU A 98 -7.62 8.44 11.94
C LEU A 98 -8.94 8.28 11.19
N GLU A 99 -9.57 9.39 10.75
CA GLU A 99 -10.74 9.33 9.87
C GLU A 99 -10.41 8.78 8.48
N SER A 100 -9.14 8.92 8.08
CA SER A 100 -8.61 8.45 6.81
C SER A 100 -7.10 8.24 6.90
N VAL A 101 -6.62 7.13 6.34
CA VAL A 101 -5.23 6.69 6.36
C VAL A 101 -4.55 6.98 5.02
N GLY A 102 -3.42 7.69 5.07
CA GLY A 102 -2.50 7.89 3.95
C GLY A 102 -1.37 6.86 4.02
N ALA A 103 -0.12 7.33 4.05
CA ALA A 103 1.04 6.45 4.16
C ALA A 103 0.99 5.53 5.40
N VAL A 104 1.61 4.36 5.31
CA VAL A 104 1.75 3.42 6.42
C VAL A 104 3.19 2.93 6.50
N MET A 105 3.73 2.82 7.72
CA MET A 105 5.03 2.23 7.96
C MET A 105 4.95 1.15 9.02
N VAL A 106 5.57 0.00 8.78
CA VAL A 106 5.78 -1.02 9.82
C VAL A 106 7.22 -0.94 10.30
N SER A 107 7.40 -0.64 11.59
CA SER A 107 8.68 -0.79 12.26
C SER A 107 8.77 -2.16 12.91
N PHE A 108 9.65 -3.00 12.36
CA PHE A 108 9.89 -4.32 12.92
C PHE A 108 10.55 -4.20 14.30
N PRO A 109 10.09 -4.95 15.32
CA PRO A 109 9.13 -6.05 15.24
C PRO A 109 7.68 -5.74 15.66
N LYS A 110 7.35 -4.51 16.08
CA LYS A 110 6.18 -4.30 16.94
C LYS A 110 5.26 -3.14 16.62
N TYR A 111 5.66 -2.20 15.78
CA TYR A 111 4.87 -0.98 15.61
C TYR A 111 4.42 -0.81 14.18
N VAL A 112 3.17 -0.40 14.02
CA VAL A 112 2.67 0.19 12.78
C VAL A 112 2.41 1.67 13.04
N TYR A 113 2.86 2.51 12.11
CA TYR A 113 2.62 3.93 12.08
C TYR A 113 1.66 4.24 10.94
N LEU A 114 0.48 4.74 11.27
CA LEU A 114 -0.54 5.13 10.29
C LEU A 114 -0.52 6.65 10.18
N PHE A 115 -0.26 7.16 8.98
CA PHE A 115 -0.32 8.59 8.70
C PHE A 115 -1.73 8.98 8.28
N ASP A 116 -2.16 10.19 8.61
CA ASP A 116 -3.39 10.74 8.05
C ASP A 116 -3.26 10.88 6.53
N ARG A 117 -4.38 11.02 5.82
CA ARG A 117 -4.36 11.11 4.35
C ARG A 117 -3.46 12.19 3.79
N ASN A 118 -3.32 13.28 4.55
CA ASN A 118 -2.47 14.41 4.21
C ASN A 118 -0.98 14.16 4.55
N GLY A 119 -0.65 13.06 5.23
CA GLY A 119 0.71 12.71 5.60
C GLY A 119 1.31 13.62 6.67
N SER A 120 0.50 14.38 7.40
CA SER A 120 0.94 15.47 8.28
C SER A 120 1.05 15.05 9.75
N ARG A 121 0.24 14.06 10.12
CA ARG A 121 0.16 13.49 11.47
C ARG A 121 0.13 11.99 11.37
N PHE A 122 0.49 11.33 12.46
CA PHE A 122 0.41 9.89 12.56
C PHE A 122 -0.03 9.43 13.95
N VAL A 123 -0.43 8.17 13.99
CA VAL A 123 -0.68 7.41 15.21
C VAL A 123 0.17 6.15 15.17
N GLU A 124 0.51 5.66 16.36
CA GLU A 124 1.28 4.44 16.54
C GLU A 124 0.35 3.35 17.09
N ALA A 125 0.47 2.14 16.57
CA ALA A 125 -0.21 0.97 17.09
C ALA A 125 0.77 -0.15 17.37
N ASP A 126 0.57 -0.84 18.49
CA ASP A 126 1.20 -2.13 18.73
C ASP A 126 0.64 -3.17 17.74
N LEU A 127 1.54 -3.93 17.14
CA LEU A 127 1.28 -4.99 16.19
C LEU A 127 2.06 -6.25 16.60
N ASP A 128 1.34 -7.38 16.74
CA ASP A 128 1.97 -8.69 16.82
C ASP A 128 1.77 -9.47 15.51
N ALA A 129 2.68 -9.25 14.56
CA ALA A 129 2.63 -9.89 13.24
C ALA A 129 2.66 -11.43 13.29
N ARG A 130 3.07 -12.04 14.41
CA ARG A 130 3.13 -13.51 14.56
C ARG A 130 1.76 -14.16 14.64
N ILE A 131 0.75 -13.41 15.08
CA ILE A 131 -0.61 -13.89 15.25
C ILE A 131 -1.58 -13.26 14.23
N ALA A 132 -1.08 -12.51 13.24
CA ALA A 132 -1.91 -11.76 12.31
C ALA A 132 -2.86 -12.66 11.52
N TYR A 133 -2.35 -13.76 10.95
CA TYR A 133 -3.17 -14.69 10.17
C TYR A 133 -4.38 -15.19 10.96
N GLY A 134 -5.58 -15.12 10.40
CA GLY A 134 -6.78 -15.51 11.13
C GLY A 134 -7.55 -14.38 11.81
N GLN A 135 -7.02 -13.15 11.83
CA GLN A 135 -7.52 -12.07 12.69
C GLN A 135 -8.36 -11.00 11.98
N TRP A 136 -8.78 -11.23 10.73
CA TRP A 136 -9.49 -10.23 9.91
C TRP A 136 -10.82 -9.75 10.53
N ASP A 137 -11.42 -10.55 11.42
CA ASP A 137 -12.67 -10.25 12.10
C ASP A 137 -12.49 -9.87 13.59
N ASN A 138 -11.25 -9.78 14.08
CA ASN A 138 -10.94 -9.42 15.46
C ASN A 138 -10.71 -7.91 15.61
N PRO A 139 -11.71 -7.10 16.01
CA PRO A 139 -11.61 -5.65 16.03
C PRO A 139 -10.59 -5.10 17.06
N ASN A 140 -10.05 -5.96 17.93
CA ASN A 140 -9.02 -5.62 18.91
C ASN A 140 -7.61 -6.07 18.48
N PHE A 141 -7.40 -6.40 17.21
CA PHE A 141 -6.11 -6.87 16.71
C PHE A 141 -5.00 -5.83 16.88
N PHE A 142 -5.30 -4.56 16.60
CA PHE A 142 -4.40 -3.45 16.89
C PHE A 142 -4.70 -2.84 18.26
N SER A 143 -3.64 -2.43 18.96
CA SER A 143 -3.75 -1.62 20.16
C SER A 143 -3.15 -0.25 19.88
N PHE A 144 -4.00 0.74 19.64
CA PHE A 144 -3.58 2.09 19.29
C PHE A 144 -3.19 2.92 20.51
N ASN A 145 -2.11 3.67 20.35
CA ASN A 145 -1.85 4.84 21.18
C ASN A 145 -2.58 6.03 20.56
N THR A 146 -3.69 6.44 21.16
CA THR A 146 -4.57 7.51 20.63
C THR A 146 -3.92 8.90 20.61
N LYS A 147 -2.66 9.02 21.02
CA LYS A 147 -1.88 10.25 20.84
C LYS A 147 -1.57 10.45 19.35
N LYS A 148 -2.02 11.58 18.80
CA LYS A 148 -1.65 12.02 17.45
C LYS A 148 -0.32 12.76 17.53
N PHE A 149 0.64 12.28 16.75
CA PHE A 149 1.98 12.86 16.62
C PHE A 149 2.07 13.61 15.28
N THR A 150 2.97 14.58 15.21
CA THR A 150 3.34 15.29 13.97
C THR A 150 4.60 14.69 13.38
N LEU A 151 4.89 14.95 12.09
CA LEU A 151 6.18 14.53 11.50
C LEU A 151 7.42 15.04 12.26
N ARG A 152 7.29 16.17 12.96
CA ARG A 152 8.37 16.71 13.80
C ARG A 152 8.62 15.85 15.03
N ASP A 153 7.62 15.17 15.56
CA ASP A 153 7.75 14.24 16.69
C ASP A 153 8.41 12.93 16.26
N TRP A 154 8.36 12.61 14.96
CA TRP A 154 8.97 11.41 14.40
C TRP A 154 10.48 11.52 14.17
N SER A 155 10.96 12.75 14.00
CA SER A 155 12.37 13.05 13.75
C SER A 155 12.99 13.77 14.93
N ASN A 156 14.31 13.76 15.04
CA ASN A 156 15.04 14.52 16.06
C ASN A 156 14.98 16.04 15.77
N LYS A 157 13.78 16.62 15.78
CA LYS A 157 13.44 18.05 15.68
C LYS A 157 13.94 18.73 14.40
N ASP A 158 13.09 18.70 13.37
CA ASP A 158 13.15 19.52 12.15
C ASP A 158 14.06 19.02 11.01
N SER A 159 14.54 17.78 11.04
CA SER A 159 15.32 17.22 9.92
C SER A 159 14.49 16.65 8.77
N SER A 160 13.17 16.53 8.91
CA SER A 160 12.34 16.05 7.80
C SER A 160 12.35 17.07 6.67
N PRO A 161 12.78 16.70 5.44
CA PRO A 161 12.66 17.58 4.29
C PRO A 161 11.19 17.79 3.89
N PHE A 162 10.30 16.89 4.33
CA PHE A 162 8.89 16.89 3.94
C PHE A 162 8.00 17.41 5.06
N SER A 163 7.03 18.24 4.67
CA SER A 163 5.90 18.66 5.51
C SER A 163 4.73 17.66 5.48
N THR A 164 4.71 16.79 4.47
CA THR A 164 3.71 15.73 4.26
C THR A 164 4.35 14.52 3.61
N ILE A 165 3.90 13.32 4.01
CA ILE A 165 4.39 12.06 3.44
C ILE A 165 3.31 11.42 2.55
N GLY A 166 3.67 11.08 1.31
CA GLY A 166 2.79 10.40 0.36
C GLY A 166 2.81 8.89 0.54
N ALA A 167 4.01 8.28 0.48
CA ALA A 167 4.24 6.86 0.66
C ALA A 167 5.51 6.61 1.50
N ILE A 168 5.56 5.48 2.21
CA ILE A 168 6.71 5.04 3.01
C ILE A 168 6.87 3.55 2.84
N TRP A 169 8.09 3.08 2.60
CA TRP A 169 8.40 1.66 2.56
C TRP A 169 9.81 1.39 3.03
N CYS A 170 10.11 0.14 3.39
CA CYS A 170 11.46 -0.23 3.81
C CYS A 170 12.32 -0.42 2.56
N ALA A 171 13.48 0.24 2.50
CA ALA A 171 14.46 0.00 1.45
C ALA A 171 14.96 -1.45 1.58
N LYS A 172 14.53 -2.34 0.68
CA LYS A 172 15.04 -3.71 0.63
C LYS A 172 16.21 -3.77 -0.34
N THR A 173 17.40 -4.07 0.18
CA THR A 173 18.46 -4.61 -0.68
C THR A 173 18.31 -6.12 -0.71
N ASP A 174 18.54 -6.73 -1.87
CA ASP A 174 18.74 -8.17 -1.94
C ASP A 174 19.94 -8.52 -1.03
N ARG A 175 19.71 -9.43 -0.06
CA ARG A 175 20.67 -9.81 0.98
C ARG A 175 22.00 -10.35 0.44
N ASN A 176 22.07 -10.63 -0.86
CA ASN A 176 23.24 -11.18 -1.53
C ASN A 176 24.19 -10.12 -2.12
N CYS A 177 23.82 -8.84 -2.10
CA CYS A 177 24.72 -7.75 -2.43
C CYS A 177 25.58 -7.41 -1.19
N GLY A 178 26.91 -7.56 -1.27
CA GLY A 178 27.87 -7.36 -0.16
C GLY A 178 27.82 -5.98 0.55
N PRO A 179 28.79 -5.68 1.44
CA PRO A 179 28.67 -5.19 2.83
C PRO A 179 27.76 -3.98 3.13
N TYR A 180 27.14 -3.35 2.14
CA TYR A 180 25.99 -2.48 2.32
C TYR A 180 24.73 -3.32 2.52
N THR A 181 24.70 -4.07 3.63
CA THR A 181 23.43 -4.37 4.26
C THR A 181 22.82 -3.02 4.64
N LEU A 182 21.92 -2.49 3.80
CA LEU A 182 20.96 -1.52 4.30
C LEU A 182 20.28 -2.23 5.46
N ASN A 183 20.66 -1.80 6.67
CA ASN A 183 20.06 -2.33 7.88
C ASN A 183 18.55 -2.23 7.72
N SER A 184 17.81 -3.15 8.32
CA SER A 184 16.35 -3.28 8.30
C SER A 184 15.57 -2.08 8.89
N SER A 185 16.15 -0.89 8.83
CA SER A 185 15.70 0.36 9.41
C SER A 185 16.00 1.55 8.51
N THR A 186 16.42 1.35 7.26
CA THR A 186 16.34 2.42 6.25
C THR A 186 14.98 2.33 5.56
N TYR A 187 14.26 3.44 5.59
CA TYR A 187 12.97 3.62 4.94
C TYR A 187 13.12 4.63 3.83
N LEU A 188 12.38 4.43 2.76
CA LEU A 188 12.24 5.38 1.67
C LEU A 188 10.88 6.04 1.82
N MET A 189 10.85 7.33 1.52
CA MET A 189 9.65 8.14 1.66
C MET A 189 9.47 8.98 0.41
N SER A 190 8.23 9.15 -0.02
CA SER A 190 7.85 10.19 -0.98
C SER A 190 7.16 11.35 -0.27
N ASN A 191 7.30 12.56 -0.79
CA ASN A 191 6.51 13.70 -0.32
C ASN A 191 5.01 13.51 -0.67
N GLY A 192 4.13 14.38 -0.15
CA GLY A 192 2.68 14.27 -0.40
C GLY A 192 2.24 14.32 -1.88
N SER A 193 3.10 14.77 -2.81
CA SER A 193 2.84 14.72 -4.26
C SER A 193 3.46 13.51 -4.96
N GLY A 194 4.19 12.65 -4.25
CA GLY A 194 4.75 11.42 -4.78
C GLY A 194 5.93 11.60 -5.76
N ASN A 195 6.52 12.79 -5.83
CA ASN A 195 7.51 13.16 -6.87
C ASN A 195 8.91 13.49 -6.33
N LEU A 196 9.04 13.76 -5.03
CA LEU A 196 10.32 13.88 -4.32
C LEU A 196 10.49 12.71 -3.38
N PHE A 197 11.70 12.17 -3.32
CA PHE A 197 12.03 11.03 -2.49
C PHE A 197 13.20 11.33 -1.56
N THR A 198 13.18 10.73 -0.37
CA THR A 198 14.27 10.79 0.61
C THR A 198 14.36 9.47 1.36
N ASP A 199 15.52 9.18 1.95
CA ASP A 199 15.68 8.08 2.89
C ASP A 199 15.57 8.57 4.35
N TYR A 200 15.11 7.68 5.22
CA TYR A 200 15.02 7.87 6.66
C TYR A 200 15.64 6.69 7.37
N ASN A 201 16.59 6.96 8.26
CA ASN A 201 17.24 5.95 9.07
C ASN A 201 16.56 5.85 10.44
N GLY A 202 15.75 4.82 10.62
CA GLY A 202 14.99 4.53 11.84
C GLY A 202 15.83 4.20 13.07
N PHE A 203 17.12 3.88 12.94
CA PHE A 203 18.01 3.76 14.11
C PHE A 203 18.45 5.14 14.63
N THR A 204 18.79 6.05 13.73
CA THR A 204 19.33 7.37 14.08
C THR A 204 18.25 8.45 14.19
N GLY A 205 17.05 8.19 13.67
CA GLY A 205 15.96 9.16 13.57
C GLY A 205 16.29 10.33 12.65
N LYS A 206 17.13 10.10 11.64
CA LYS A 206 17.62 11.14 10.71
C LYS A 206 17.20 10.84 9.28
N PHE A 207 16.93 11.91 8.55
CA PHE A 207 16.73 11.87 7.10
C PHE A 207 18.08 11.95 6.37
N GLY A 208 18.12 11.38 5.17
CA GLY A 208 19.22 11.55 4.25
C GLY A 208 19.38 12.99 3.79
N ALA A 209 20.58 13.32 3.32
CA ALA A 209 20.92 14.67 2.89
C ALA A 209 20.47 14.99 1.45
N VAL A 210 19.98 14.00 0.70
CA VAL A 210 19.71 14.12 -0.74
C VAL A 210 18.24 13.82 -1.02
N GLU A 211 17.61 14.74 -1.75
CA GLU A 211 16.29 14.54 -2.34
C GLU A 211 16.46 14.05 -3.79
N PHE A 212 15.74 12.99 -4.15
CA PHE A 212 15.71 12.48 -5.52
C PHE A 212 14.43 12.96 -6.20
N VAL A 213 14.52 13.43 -7.45
CA VAL A 213 13.37 13.94 -8.22
C VAL A 213 12.97 12.92 -9.27
N ASN A 214 11.74 12.42 -9.22
CA ASN A 214 11.15 11.52 -10.23
C ASN A 214 12.00 10.27 -10.56
N GLN A 215 12.92 9.90 -9.69
CA GLN A 215 13.87 8.82 -9.92
C GLN A 215 14.05 8.07 -8.61
N TYR A 216 13.75 6.78 -8.67
CA TYR A 216 14.09 5.84 -7.63
C TYR A 216 15.18 4.91 -8.18
N GLU A 217 16.33 4.90 -7.52
CA GLU A 217 17.38 3.93 -7.81
C GLU A 217 17.04 2.62 -7.12
N MET A 218 16.65 1.63 -7.91
CA MET A 218 16.67 0.25 -7.45
C MET A 218 18.09 -0.29 -7.57
N TYR A 219 18.59 -0.86 -6.47
CA TYR A 219 19.85 -1.58 -6.49
C TYR A 219 19.62 -2.99 -7.03
N GLU A 220 19.98 -3.22 -8.30
CA GLU A 220 20.12 -4.57 -8.83
C GLU A 220 21.43 -5.21 -8.34
N CYS A 221 21.38 -6.47 -7.90
CA CYS A 221 22.59 -7.27 -7.74
C CYS A 221 23.14 -7.68 -9.11
N GLY A 222 23.87 -6.78 -9.76
CA GLY A 222 24.89 -7.15 -10.72
C GLY A 222 26.03 -7.88 -10.01
N ASN A 223 26.56 -8.94 -10.62
CA ASN A 223 27.65 -9.77 -10.08
C ASN A 223 28.80 -8.93 -9.46
N LEU A 224 28.82 -8.81 -8.12
CA LEU A 224 29.88 -8.12 -7.36
C LEU A 224 31.26 -8.80 -7.40
N ASN A 225 31.43 -9.81 -8.25
CA ASN A 225 32.70 -10.51 -8.48
C ASN A 225 33.45 -10.00 -9.72
N GLU A 226 32.89 -9.04 -10.47
CA GLU A 226 33.62 -8.34 -11.52
C GLU A 226 33.97 -6.93 -11.01
N GLU A 227 35.26 -6.66 -10.95
CA GLU A 227 35.83 -5.38 -10.54
C GLU A 227 35.11 -4.21 -11.26
N ASN A 228 34.44 -3.35 -10.49
CA ASN A 228 34.13 -1.95 -10.82
C ASN A 228 33.22 -1.57 -12.00
N ASP A 229 32.53 -2.46 -12.73
CA ASP A 229 31.65 -2.03 -13.82
C ASP A 229 30.16 -2.34 -13.61
N GLY A 230 29.45 -1.37 -13.03
CA GLY A 230 28.03 -1.14 -13.28
C GLY A 230 27.05 -1.72 -12.27
N VAL A 231 26.84 -1.01 -11.16
CA VAL A 231 25.50 -1.01 -10.55
C VAL A 231 24.55 -0.54 -11.64
N LYS A 232 23.76 -1.44 -12.22
CA LYS A 232 22.68 -1.05 -13.11
C LYS A 232 21.60 -0.43 -12.23
N THR A 233 21.55 0.89 -12.25
CA THR A 233 20.41 1.63 -11.72
C THR A 233 19.25 1.42 -12.68
N ASN A 234 18.38 0.47 -12.36
CA ASN A 234 17.07 0.44 -13.01
C ASN A 234 16.25 1.58 -12.43
N LEU A 235 16.26 2.69 -13.14
CA LEU A 235 15.34 3.80 -12.88
C LEU A 235 13.93 3.31 -13.20
N LEU A 236 13.10 3.15 -12.16
CA LEU A 236 11.68 2.91 -12.38
C LEU A 236 11.07 4.17 -13.02
N PRO A 237 10.41 4.07 -14.19
CA PRO A 237 9.77 5.21 -14.85
C PRO A 237 8.45 5.56 -14.15
N LEU A 238 8.46 5.69 -12.83
CA LEU A 238 7.29 5.95 -12.02
C LEU A 238 7.20 7.45 -11.73
N THR A 239 6.27 8.11 -12.40
CA THR A 239 5.79 9.42 -11.98
C THR A 239 4.67 9.22 -10.96
N ASN A 240 4.84 9.75 -9.75
CA ASN A 240 3.86 9.74 -8.65
C ASN A 240 3.56 8.34 -8.09
N ILE A 241 4.39 7.91 -7.14
CA ILE A 241 4.15 6.67 -6.37
C ILE A 241 3.19 6.99 -5.23
N ASP A 242 1.99 6.39 -5.29
CA ASP A 242 0.95 6.56 -4.29
C ASP A 242 1.12 5.56 -3.13
N ALA A 243 1.50 4.31 -3.44
CA ALA A 243 1.74 3.27 -2.44
C ALA A 243 2.85 2.31 -2.89
N VAL A 244 3.60 1.78 -1.91
CA VAL A 244 4.53 0.67 -2.11
C VAL A 244 4.27 -0.40 -1.06
N ILE A 245 4.14 -1.66 -1.48
CA ILE A 245 3.74 -2.76 -0.61
C ILE A 245 4.59 -4.00 -0.90
N ASP A 246 5.01 -4.70 0.13
CA ASP A 246 5.70 -5.98 0.00
C ASP A 246 4.78 -7.01 -0.69
N TYR A 247 5.30 -7.70 -1.71
CA TYR A 247 4.63 -8.83 -2.34
C TYR A 247 5.14 -10.15 -1.75
N LEU A 248 4.21 -10.91 -1.19
CA LEU A 248 4.43 -12.27 -0.74
C LEU A 248 4.01 -13.25 -1.84
N GLY A 249 4.91 -14.14 -2.21
CA GLY A 249 4.57 -15.24 -3.11
C GLY A 249 3.64 -16.27 -2.44
N PRO A 250 3.15 -17.26 -3.20
CA PRO A 250 2.28 -18.32 -2.67
C PRO A 250 2.91 -19.15 -1.54
N ASP A 251 4.24 -19.17 -1.44
CA ASP A 251 4.99 -19.80 -0.35
C ASP A 251 5.15 -18.91 0.89
N GLN A 252 4.43 -17.79 0.95
CA GLN A 252 4.48 -16.78 2.01
C GLN A 252 5.87 -16.17 2.21
N LYS A 253 6.73 -16.26 1.19
CA LYS A 253 8.03 -15.59 1.18
C LYS A 253 7.92 -14.28 0.44
N LEU A 254 8.62 -13.27 0.94
CA LEU A 254 8.83 -12.01 0.23
C LEU A 254 9.45 -12.30 -1.14
N LYS A 255 8.76 -11.90 -2.20
CA LYS A 255 9.21 -12.07 -3.59
C LYS A 255 9.54 -10.74 -4.25
N GLY A 256 9.03 -9.63 -3.76
CA GLY A 256 9.24 -8.33 -4.38
C GLY A 256 8.40 -7.22 -3.79
N GLU A 257 8.17 -6.18 -4.57
CA GLU A 257 7.42 -4.97 -4.19
C GLU A 257 6.38 -4.62 -5.27
N LEU A 258 5.18 -4.25 -4.84
CA LEU A 258 4.14 -3.65 -5.67
C LEU A 258 4.19 -2.14 -5.54
N PHE A 259 4.30 -1.45 -6.67
CA PHE A 259 4.27 0.00 -6.78
C PHE A 259 2.94 0.42 -7.38
N PHE A 260 2.10 1.09 -6.61
CA PHE A 260 0.84 1.65 -7.09
C PHE A 260 1.03 3.09 -7.53
N PHE A 261 0.44 3.43 -8.67
CA PHE A 261 0.51 4.74 -9.31
C PHE A 261 -0.78 5.02 -10.08
N SER A 262 -0.85 6.19 -10.73
CA SER A 262 -2.04 6.65 -11.45
C SER A 262 -3.27 6.66 -10.54
N GLU A 263 -3.16 7.31 -9.38
CA GLU A 263 -4.21 7.37 -8.34
C GLU A 263 -4.54 5.98 -7.77
N GLY A 264 -3.53 5.12 -7.67
CA GLY A 264 -3.70 3.76 -7.17
C GLY A 264 -4.49 2.81 -8.09
N LYS A 265 -4.76 3.19 -9.34
CA LYS A 265 -5.56 2.39 -10.30
C LYS A 265 -4.72 1.48 -11.19
N GLN A 266 -3.42 1.73 -11.22
CA GLN A 266 -2.44 0.88 -11.86
C GLN A 266 -1.37 0.47 -10.88
N PHE A 267 -0.75 -0.68 -11.12
CA PHE A 267 0.43 -1.07 -10.38
C PHE A 267 1.49 -1.68 -11.29
N GLY A 268 2.71 -1.64 -10.81
CA GLY A 268 3.85 -2.38 -11.34
C GLY A 268 4.44 -3.21 -10.22
N TYR A 269 5.15 -4.26 -10.60
CA TYR A 269 5.74 -5.21 -9.66
C TYR A 269 7.22 -5.37 -9.95
N ASN A 270 8.05 -5.19 -8.93
CA ASN A 270 9.47 -5.47 -8.98
C ASN A 270 9.75 -6.80 -8.28
N GLU A 271 10.35 -7.75 -8.98
CA GLU A 271 10.70 -9.05 -8.42
C GLU A 271 12.14 -9.05 -7.89
N PHE A 272 12.30 -9.41 -6.62
CA PHE A 272 13.61 -9.54 -5.99
C PHE A 272 14.38 -10.71 -6.59
N GLY A 273 15.70 -10.53 -6.73
CA GLY A 273 16.62 -11.52 -7.30
C GLY A 273 16.68 -11.54 -8.83
N THR A 274 15.68 -10.99 -9.54
CA THR A 274 15.74 -10.82 -11.01
C THR A 274 15.98 -9.37 -11.43
N GLY A 275 15.62 -8.40 -10.58
CA GLY A 275 15.73 -6.96 -10.88
C GLY A 275 14.72 -6.46 -11.93
N SER A 276 13.84 -7.35 -12.41
CA SER A 276 12.91 -7.03 -13.48
C SER A 276 11.66 -6.35 -12.95
N PHE A 277 11.41 -5.12 -13.42
CA PHE A 277 10.12 -4.46 -13.26
C PHE A 277 9.13 -4.95 -14.32
N LYS A 278 7.90 -5.27 -13.89
CA LYS A 278 6.79 -5.74 -14.72
C LYS A 278 5.58 -4.81 -14.54
N GLY A 279 4.89 -4.48 -15.63
CA GLY A 279 3.74 -3.56 -15.63
C GLY A 279 3.87 -2.44 -16.66
N PRO A 280 2.95 -1.44 -16.66
CA PRO A 280 1.83 -1.28 -15.74
C PRO A 280 0.71 -2.32 -15.95
N TYR A 281 0.01 -2.67 -14.87
CA TYR A 281 -1.18 -3.50 -14.86
C TYR A 281 -2.38 -2.67 -14.38
N ASP A 282 -3.50 -2.76 -15.08
CA ASP A 282 -4.76 -2.08 -14.73
C ASP A 282 -5.55 -2.87 -13.68
N LEU A 283 -6.10 -2.18 -12.67
CA LEU A 283 -7.00 -2.77 -11.68
C LEU A 283 -8.49 -2.75 -12.10
N TYR A 284 -8.86 -1.99 -13.14
CA TYR A 284 -10.25 -1.68 -13.51
C TYR A 284 -10.48 -1.58 -15.03
#